data_AF-A0A2Z6MHN4-F1
#
_entry.id   AF-A0A2Z6MHN4-F1
#
_cell.length_a   1.000
_cell.length_b   1.000
_cell.length_c   1.000
_cell.angle_alpha   90.00
_cell.angle_beta   90.00
_cell.angle_gamma   90.00
#
_symmetry.space_group_name_H-M   'P 1'
#
loop_
_entity.id
_entity.type
_entity.pdbx_description
1 polymer ?
#
loop_
_entity_poly.entity_id
_entity_poly.type
_entity_poly.pdbx_seq_one_letter_code
_entity_poly.pdbx_strand_id
1 'polypeptide(L)'
;MYPKLWDDRHSVVVPDSNIFYIIALLRFIPPPPKGPPTDKLVSQNNAIIQLCYNRGFNFKLYLPHYLSQENWMRHFGDKWTRFVQRKQNFDPMAILAPGQKIFSRNQLK
;
A
#
# COMPACT_ATOMS: atom_id res chain seq x y z
N MET A 1 -17.94 25.01 -6.85
CA MET A 1 -17.11 24.05 -6.07
C MET A 1 -16.22 23.33 -7.06
N TYR A 2 -14.90 23.42 -6.93
CA TYR A 2 -13.98 22.73 -7.85
C TYR A 2 -14.09 21.21 -7.64
N PRO A 3 -14.06 20.39 -8.72
CA PRO A 3 -14.09 18.94 -8.57
C PRO A 3 -12.88 18.46 -7.76
N LYS A 4 -13.12 17.61 -6.75
CA LYS A 4 -12.03 16.89 -6.08
C LYS A 4 -11.34 16.00 -7.13
N LEU A 5 -10.06 16.26 -7.39
CA LEU A 5 -9.24 15.44 -8.30
C LEU A 5 -9.15 13.98 -7.83
N TRP A 6 -9.26 13.76 -6.52
CA TRP A 6 -9.28 12.44 -5.88
C TRP A 6 -10.67 12.14 -5.36
N ASP A 7 -11.35 11.22 -6.04
CA ASP A 7 -12.71 10.81 -5.68
C ASP A 7 -12.70 9.77 -4.56
N ASP A 8 -13.34 10.10 -3.44
CA ASP A 8 -13.44 9.25 -2.26
C ASP A 8 -14.24 7.95 -2.52
N ARG A 9 -14.97 7.85 -3.63
CA ARG A 9 -15.65 6.63 -4.08
C ARG A 9 -14.66 5.59 -4.59
N HIS A 10 -13.50 5.97 -5.09
CA HIS A 10 -12.46 5.05 -5.52
C HIS A 10 -11.79 4.34 -4.33
N SER A 11 -11.16 3.20 -4.60
CA SER A 11 -10.41 2.42 -3.60
C SER A 11 -9.00 2.98 -3.35
N VAL A 12 -8.62 4.10 -3.99
CA VAL A 12 -7.35 4.76 -3.75
C VAL A 12 -7.29 5.36 -2.34
N VAL A 13 -6.10 5.27 -1.75
CA VAL A 13 -5.79 5.77 -0.42
C VAL A 13 -4.71 6.84 -0.55
N VAL A 14 -5.03 8.04 -0.10
CA VAL A 14 -4.13 9.21 -0.08
C VAL A 14 -4.10 9.78 1.35
N PRO A 15 -3.07 10.56 1.72
CA PRO A 15 -3.06 11.27 3.00
C PRO A 15 -4.29 12.18 3.15
N ASP A 16 -4.80 12.30 4.37
CA ASP A 16 -5.90 13.21 4.70
C ASP A 16 -5.41 14.67 4.71
N SER A 17 -5.41 15.30 3.52
CA SER A 17 -5.02 16.70 3.32
C SER A 17 -5.56 17.22 1.98
N ASN A 18 -5.85 18.52 1.91
CA ASN A 18 -6.25 19.20 0.67
C ASN A 18 -5.10 19.26 -0.37
N ILE A 19 -3.86 19.32 0.11
CA ILE A 19 -2.65 19.29 -0.70
C ILE A 19 -1.72 18.24 -0.11
N PHE A 20 -1.24 17.33 -0.95
CA PHE A 20 -0.27 16.32 -0.57
C PHE A 20 0.74 16.13 -1.70
N TYR A 21 1.88 15.55 -1.38
CA TYR A 21 2.98 15.36 -2.31
C TYR A 21 3.15 13.89 -2.66
N ILE A 22 3.43 13.63 -3.94
CA ILE A 22 3.95 12.34 -4.36
C ILE A 22 5.47 12.35 -4.18
N ILE A 23 6.00 11.30 -3.55
CA ILE A 23 7.44 11.09 -3.39
C ILE A 23 7.76 9.71 -3.98
N ALA A 24 8.69 9.66 -4.92
CA ALA A 24 9.12 8.43 -5.57
C ALA A 24 10.64 8.28 -5.48
N LEU A 25 11.11 7.20 -4.84
CA LEU A 25 12.52 6.84 -4.79
C LEU A 25 12.83 5.85 -5.92
N LEU A 26 13.15 6.38 -7.10
CA LEU A 26 13.44 5.59 -8.30
C LEU A 26 14.89 5.08 -8.27
N ARG A 27 15.14 4.02 -7.48
CA ARG A 27 16.48 3.46 -7.27
C ARG A 27 16.94 2.65 -8.48
N PHE A 28 18.20 2.83 -8.86
CA PHE A 28 18.91 2.02 -9.87
C PHE A 28 20.17 1.43 -9.26
N ILE A 29 20.51 0.19 -9.62
CA ILE A 29 21.77 -0.45 -9.24
C ILE A 29 22.38 -1.17 -10.45
N PRO A 30 23.72 -1.23 -10.55
CA PRO A 30 24.37 -2.14 -11.48
C PRO A 30 23.95 -3.59 -11.22
N PRO A 31 23.90 -4.44 -12.25
CA PRO A 31 23.60 -5.85 -12.05
C PRO A 31 24.68 -6.53 -11.18
N PRO A 32 24.34 -7.62 -10.49
CA PRO A 32 25.33 -8.43 -9.77
C PRO A 32 26.49 -8.84 -10.69
N PRO A 33 27.74 -8.88 -10.17
CA PRO A 33 28.13 -8.66 -8.78
C PRO A 33 28.49 -7.20 -8.44
N LYS A 34 28.28 -6.23 -9.35
CA LYS A 34 28.79 -4.85 -9.18
C LYS A 34 27.94 -3.99 -8.24
N GLY A 35 26.62 -4.22 -8.20
CA GLY A 35 25.69 -3.48 -7.36
C GLY A 35 25.59 -4.00 -5.92
N PRO A 36 25.08 -3.18 -4.98
CA PRO A 36 24.75 -3.70 -3.65
C PRO A 36 23.64 -4.76 -3.76
N PRO A 37 23.59 -5.73 -2.82
CA PRO A 37 22.47 -6.66 -2.74
C PRO A 37 21.13 -5.93 -2.62
N THR A 38 20.11 -6.41 -3.33
CA THR A 38 18.76 -5.82 -3.32
C THR A 38 18.19 -5.72 -1.90
N ASP A 39 18.47 -6.70 -1.04
CA ASP A 39 18.02 -6.71 0.35
C ASP A 39 18.48 -5.49 1.14
N LYS A 40 19.69 -4.98 0.86
CA LYS A 40 20.19 -3.75 1.49
C LYS A 40 19.33 -2.54 1.10
N LEU A 41 18.88 -2.45 -0.14
CA LEU A 41 17.99 -1.38 -0.59
C LEU A 41 16.59 -1.52 0.00
N VAL A 42 16.08 -2.75 0.12
CA VAL A 42 14.80 -3.02 0.78
C VAL A 42 14.87 -2.63 2.26
N SER A 43 15.95 -2.96 2.96
CA SER A 43 16.17 -2.53 4.35
C SER A 43 16.19 -1.00 4.49
N GLN A 44 16.81 -0.27 3.55
CA GLN A 44 16.78 1.19 3.53
C GLN A 44 15.36 1.74 3.32
N ASN A 45 14.58 1.16 2.42
CA ASN A 45 13.18 1.57 2.22
C ASN A 45 12.35 1.34 3.49
N ASN A 46 12.55 0.20 4.16
CA ASN A 46 11.89 -0.09 5.44
C ASN A 46 12.29 0.92 6.52
N ALA A 47 13.57 1.30 6.61
CA ALA A 47 14.04 2.30 7.57
C ALA A 47 13.37 3.68 7.36
N ILE A 48 13.18 4.10 6.10
CA ILE A 48 12.46 5.33 5.77
C ILE A 48 11.00 5.25 6.23
N ILE A 49 10.32 4.13 5.93
CA ILE A 49 8.93 3.91 6.35
C ILE A 49 8.80 3.93 7.88
N GLN A 50 9.70 3.26 8.59
CA GLN A 50 9.73 3.25 10.06
C GLN A 50 9.98 4.64 10.64
N LEU A 51 10.89 5.41 10.03
CA LEU A 51 11.09 6.80 10.41
C LEU A 51 9.80 7.62 10.26
N CYS A 52 9.08 7.46 9.15
CA CYS A 52 7.80 8.14 8.93
C CYS A 52 6.76 7.78 10.00
N TYR A 53 6.66 6.49 10.37
CA TYR A 53 5.79 6.07 11.47
C TYR A 53 6.22 6.68 12.81
N ASN A 54 7.51 6.60 13.16
CA ASN A 54 8.04 7.10 14.44
C ASN A 54 7.89 8.61 14.60
N ARG A 55 7.90 9.35 13.49
CA ARG A 55 7.69 10.81 13.47
C ARG A 55 6.22 11.21 13.35
N GLY A 56 5.30 10.25 13.23
CA GLY A 56 3.87 10.51 13.11
C GLY A 56 3.50 11.22 11.80
N PHE A 57 4.25 11.02 10.72
CA PHE A 57 3.89 11.61 9.43
C PHE A 57 2.60 10.98 8.89
N ASN A 58 1.70 11.82 8.38
CA ASN A 58 0.53 11.37 7.64
C ASN A 58 0.94 10.98 6.21
N PHE A 59 1.38 9.73 6.02
CA PHE A 59 1.78 9.21 4.71
C PHE A 59 0.98 7.97 4.33
N LYS A 60 0.86 7.75 3.03
CA LYS A 60 0.34 6.51 2.44
C LYS A 60 1.29 6.08 1.34
N LEU A 61 1.67 4.80 1.35
CA LEU A 61 2.47 4.24 0.25
C LEU A 61 1.62 4.22 -1.02
N TYR A 62 2.15 4.80 -2.09
CA TYR A 62 1.65 4.59 -3.45
C TYR A 62 2.24 3.27 -3.98
N LEU A 63 1.40 2.44 -4.60
CA LEU A 63 1.72 1.03 -4.92
C LEU A 63 2.18 0.23 -3.67
N PRO A 64 1.33 0.16 -2.63
CA PRO A 64 1.69 -0.45 -1.35
C PRO A 64 2.02 -1.94 -1.48
N HIS A 65 3.03 -2.39 -0.73
CA HIS A 65 3.30 -3.80 -0.51
C HIS A 65 3.41 -4.09 0.99
N TYR A 66 2.44 -4.83 1.52
CA TYR A 66 2.45 -5.28 2.91
C TYR A 66 2.27 -6.80 2.98
N LEU A 67 2.84 -7.41 4.01
CA LEU A 67 2.79 -8.87 4.21
C LEU A 67 1.69 -9.31 5.17
N SER A 68 1.07 -8.39 5.91
CA SER A 68 0.02 -8.69 6.88
C SER A 68 -1.25 -7.91 6.59
N GLN A 69 -2.39 -8.53 6.87
CA GLN A 69 -3.70 -7.88 6.75
C GLN A 69 -3.82 -6.69 7.70
N GLU A 70 -3.22 -6.76 8.89
CA GLU A 70 -3.19 -5.63 9.84
C GLU A 70 -2.54 -4.39 9.24
N ASN A 71 -1.43 -4.54 8.52
CA ASN A 71 -0.79 -3.43 7.83
C ASN A 71 -1.67 -2.89 6.67
N TRP A 72 -2.41 -3.76 5.99
CA TRP A 72 -3.41 -3.35 5.01
C TRP A 72 -4.58 -2.60 5.66
N MET A 73 -5.07 -3.05 6.80
CA MET A 73 -6.10 -2.36 7.59
C MET A 73 -5.63 -0.96 7.98
N ARG A 74 -4.41 -0.83 8.51
CA ARG A 74 -3.79 0.47 8.84
C ARG A 74 -3.63 1.36 7.60
N HIS A 75 -3.27 0.77 6.46
CA HIS A 75 -3.16 1.51 5.21
C HIS A 75 -4.52 2.07 4.77
N PHE A 76 -5.55 1.23 4.67
CA PHE A 76 -6.88 1.65 4.24
C PHE A 76 -7.62 2.54 5.25
N GLY A 77 -7.32 2.40 6.55
CA GLY A 77 -8.00 3.13 7.62
C GLY A 77 -9.52 2.94 7.54
N ASP A 78 -10.27 4.02 7.61
CA ASP A 78 -11.74 4.02 7.56
C ASP A 78 -12.31 3.43 6.26
N LYS A 79 -11.51 3.38 5.18
CA LYS A 79 -11.93 2.75 3.92
C LYS A 79 -11.90 1.21 3.97
N TRP A 80 -11.31 0.59 5.01
CA TRP A 80 -11.10 -0.85 5.08
C TRP A 80 -12.41 -1.64 4.99
N THR A 81 -13.42 -1.31 5.79
CA THR A 81 -14.71 -2.01 5.82
C THR A 81 -15.36 -2.04 4.44
N ARG A 82 -15.38 -0.90 3.76
CA ARG A 82 -15.90 -0.78 2.39
C ARG A 82 -15.07 -1.59 1.38
N PHE A 83 -13.75 -1.64 1.55
CA PHE A 83 -12.86 -2.43 0.69
C PHE A 83 -13.12 -3.94 0.85
N VAL A 84 -13.32 -4.42 2.08
CA VAL A 84 -13.71 -5.81 2.38
C VAL A 84 -15.06 -6.14 1.77
N GLN A 85 -16.06 -5.27 1.93
CA GLN A 85 -17.39 -5.48 1.33
C GLN A 85 -17.31 -5.59 -0.20
N ARG A 86 -16.52 -4.72 -0.85
CA ARG A 86 -16.28 -4.82 -2.30
C ARG A 86 -15.59 -6.13 -2.67
N LYS A 87 -14.61 -6.59 -1.87
CA LYS A 87 -13.96 -7.88 -2.08
C LYS A 87 -14.97 -9.02 -2.02
N GLN A 88 -15.87 -9.04 -1.04
CA GLN A 88 -16.92 -10.05 -0.92
C GLN A 88 -17.88 -10.04 -2.11
N ASN A 89 -18.26 -8.85 -2.60
CA ASN A 89 -19.21 -8.73 -3.72
C ASN A 89 -18.60 -9.14 -5.07
N PHE A 90 -17.29 -8.91 -5.28
CA PHE A 90 -16.67 -9.06 -6.60
C PHE A 90 -15.63 -10.19 -6.71
N ASP A 91 -15.06 -10.65 -5.59
CA ASP A 91 -14.13 -11.79 -5.53
C ASP A 91 -14.19 -12.48 -4.15
N PRO A 92 -15.32 -13.13 -3.81
CA PRO A 92 -15.56 -13.74 -2.49
C PRO A 92 -14.58 -14.85 -2.13
N MET A 93 -14.00 -15.51 -3.13
CA MET A 93 -13.02 -16.59 -2.94
C MET A 93 -11.57 -16.09 -2.88
N ALA A 94 -11.35 -14.77 -3.03
CA ALA A 94 -10.03 -14.15 -3.08
C ALA A 94 -9.09 -14.81 -4.11
N ILE A 95 -9.61 -15.03 -5.32
CA ILE A 95 -8.87 -15.63 -6.44
C ILE A 95 -8.00 -14.57 -7.13
N LEU A 96 -8.49 -13.34 -7.22
CA LEU A 96 -7.86 -12.29 -8.01
C LEU A 96 -6.75 -11.58 -7.24
N ALA A 97 -5.65 -11.35 -7.97
CA ALA A 97 -4.46 -10.60 -7.54
C ALA A 97 -3.85 -11.06 -6.19
N PRO A 98 -3.56 -12.36 -5.99
CA PRO A 98 -3.00 -12.87 -4.73
C PRO A 98 -1.63 -12.27 -4.40
N GLY A 99 -0.87 -11.82 -5.40
CA GLY A 99 0.42 -11.15 -5.22
C GLY A 99 0.34 -9.81 -4.45
N GLN A 100 -0.85 -9.21 -4.35
CA GLN A 100 -1.07 -8.03 -3.50
C GLN A 100 -1.06 -8.38 -2.00
N LYS A 101 -1.25 -9.66 -1.63
CA LYS A 101 -1.20 -10.14 -0.24
C LYS A 101 -2.17 -9.41 0.72
N ILE A 102 -3.33 -8.96 0.21
CA ILE A 102 -4.39 -8.33 1.03
C ILE A 102 -5.31 -9.39 1.63
N PHE A 103 -5.70 -10.38 0.83
CA PHE A 103 -6.62 -11.45 1.19
C PHE A 103 -6.01 -12.79 0.78
N SER A 104 -6.10 -13.78 1.67
CA SER A 104 -5.74 -15.17 1.36
C SER A 104 -6.89 -15.88 0.67
N ARG A 105 -6.58 -16.80 -0.24
CA ARG A 105 -7.59 -17.60 -0.93
C ARG A 105 -8.37 -18.43 0.10
N ASN A 106 -9.69 -18.28 0.08
CA ASN A 106 -10.56 -19.11 0.88
C ASN A 106 -10.96 -20.35 0.06
N GLN A 107 -10.97 -21.52 0.71
CA GLN A 107 -11.69 -22.67 0.21
C GLN A 107 -13.14 -22.54 0.68
N LEU A 108 -14.11 -22.72 -0.22
CA LEU A 108 -15.50 -22.91 0.19
C LEU A 108 -15.54 -24.15 1.09
N LYS A 109 -16.10 -24.02 2.30
CA LYS A 109 -16.51 -25.19 3.09
C LYS A 109 -17.78 -25.77 2.51
#